data_AF-A0A931EBM4-F1
#
_entry.id   AF-A0A931EBM4-F1
#
_cell.length_a   1.000
_cell.length_b   1.000
_cell.length_c   1.000
_cell.angle_alpha   90.00
_cell.angle_beta   90.00
_cell.angle_gamma   90.00
#
_symmetry.space_group_name_H-M   'P 1'
#
loop_
_entity.id
_entity.type
_entity.pdbx_description
1 polymer ?
#
loop_
_entity_poly.entity_id
_entity_poly.type
_entity_poly.pdbx_seq_one_letter_code
_entity_poly.pdbx_strand_id
1 'polypeptide(L)'
;MITWQETLLRLVIASVLGALVGIERERLDWAAGLRTHMIVCLGSALMMIVSAFGFQDVAHVPDVDLDPSRVAAQVVSGIGFLGAGTILFLKNEVVKGLTTAAGLWTVAGIGLAVGGGLYIAAGITTSLVLIILVLVKPYKKKFSKPKPIREITIKTDVGNSPVMQIESITRQYNMEFTQIVIQKADKADTNNILIRFKKKQHRNHYCI
;
A
#
# COMPACT_ATOMS: atom_id res chain seq x y z
N MET A 1 -5.37 5.11 36.98
CA MET A 1 -6.35 4.83 35.92
C MET A 1 -6.49 6.05 35.02
N ILE A 2 -6.49 5.86 33.70
CA ILE A 2 -6.70 6.95 32.73
C ILE A 2 -8.18 7.36 32.70
N THR A 3 -8.47 8.66 32.60
CA THR A 3 -9.86 9.13 32.55
C THR A 3 -10.45 8.91 31.16
N TRP A 4 -11.77 8.70 31.06
CA TRP A 4 -12.45 8.57 29.76
C TRP A 4 -12.24 9.79 28.85
N GLN A 5 -12.15 10.98 29.45
CA GLN A 5 -11.88 12.24 28.75
C GLN A 5 -10.48 12.23 28.13
N GLU A 6 -9.48 11.76 28.86
CA GLU A 6 -8.11 11.68 28.36
C GLU A 6 -7.96 10.61 27.26
N THR A 7 -8.61 9.46 27.42
CA THR A 7 -8.67 8.43 26.36
C THR A 7 -9.30 9.00 25.10
N LEU A 8 -10.46 9.65 25.20
CA LEU A 8 -11.13 10.30 24.07
C LEU A 8 -10.20 11.33 23.40
N LEU A 9 -9.55 12.18 24.20
CA LEU A 9 -8.64 13.21 23.70
C LEU A 9 -7.46 12.59 22.93
N ARG A 10 -6.80 11.56 23.48
CA ARG A 10 -5.70 10.85 22.81
C ARG A 10 -6.15 10.25 21.47
N LEU A 11 -7.32 9.60 21.44
CA LEU A 11 -7.87 8.99 20.23
C LEU A 11 -8.24 10.02 19.15
N VAL A 12 -8.81 11.16 19.56
CA VAL A 12 -9.13 12.27 18.65
C VAL A 12 -7.86 12.91 18.11
N ILE A 13 -6.88 13.21 18.96
CA ILE A 13 -5.59 13.78 18.52
C ILE A 13 -4.89 12.83 17.55
N ALA A 14 -4.83 11.54 17.86
CA ALA A 14 -4.24 10.54 16.97
C ALA A 14 -4.93 10.53 15.61
N SER A 15 -6.27 10.54 15.61
CA SER A 15 -7.08 10.58 14.38
C SER A 15 -6.80 11.84 13.55
N VAL A 16 -6.68 13.00 14.19
CA VAL A 16 -6.37 14.28 13.54
C VAL A 16 -4.97 14.28 12.94
N LEU A 17 -3.95 13.83 13.68
CA LEU A 17 -2.58 13.75 13.16
C LEU A 17 -2.46 12.75 11.99
N GLY A 18 -3.15 11.61 12.09
CA GLY A 18 -3.26 10.65 10.99
C GLY A 18 -3.99 11.26 9.78
N ALA A 19 -5.02 12.07 10.01
CA ALA A 19 -5.74 12.77 8.96
C ALA A 19 -4.84 13.75 8.20
N LEU A 20 -4.01 14.52 8.90
CA LEU A 20 -3.11 15.49 8.28
C LEU A 20 -2.18 14.82 7.25
N VAL A 21 -1.57 13.68 7.60
CA VAL A 21 -0.75 12.90 6.67
C VAL A 21 -1.60 12.31 5.55
N GLY A 22 -2.78 11.79 5.88
CA GLY A 22 -3.70 11.17 4.94
C GLY A 22 -4.24 12.11 3.86
N ILE A 23 -4.52 13.39 4.19
CA ILE A 23 -5.00 14.40 3.24
C ILE A 23 -3.98 14.61 2.11
N GLU A 24 -2.69 14.75 2.45
CA GLU A 24 -1.65 14.96 1.44
C GLU A 24 -1.49 13.71 0.54
N ARG A 25 -1.68 12.52 1.12
CA ARG A 25 -1.61 11.26 0.37
C ARG A 25 -2.79 11.06 -0.58
N GLU A 26 -4.02 11.35 -0.12
CA GLU A 26 -5.22 11.23 -0.96
C GLU A 26 -5.19 12.20 -2.14
N ARG A 27 -4.74 13.45 -1.92
CA ARG A 27 -4.59 14.46 -2.99
C ARG A 27 -3.66 14.04 -4.12
N LEU A 28 -2.75 13.11 -3.87
CA LEU A 28 -1.75 12.62 -4.83
C LEU A 28 -2.09 11.23 -5.38
N ASP A 29 -3.34 10.76 -5.19
CA ASP A 29 -3.87 9.45 -5.60
C ASP A 29 -3.00 8.28 -5.11
N TRP A 30 -2.48 8.35 -3.88
CA TRP A 30 -1.70 7.27 -3.28
C TRP A 30 -2.55 6.05 -2.94
N ALA A 31 -1.92 4.88 -2.75
CA ALA A 31 -2.64 3.64 -2.50
C ALA A 31 -3.36 3.60 -1.14
N ALA A 32 -2.86 4.34 -0.15
CA ALA A 32 -3.54 4.59 1.10
C ALA A 32 -3.85 6.09 1.22
N GLY A 33 -5.14 6.42 1.40
CA GLY A 33 -5.64 7.80 1.50
C GLY A 33 -5.94 8.22 2.94
N LEU A 34 -6.83 9.20 3.10
CA LEU A 34 -7.20 9.78 4.39
C LEU A 34 -7.72 8.75 5.39
N ARG A 35 -8.74 7.99 4.99
CA ARG A 35 -9.42 7.00 5.86
C ARG A 35 -8.43 6.00 6.44
N THR A 36 -7.50 5.49 5.62
CA THR A 36 -6.53 4.48 6.05
C THR A 36 -5.58 5.04 7.10
N HIS A 37 -5.01 6.23 6.89
CA HIS A 37 -4.06 6.83 7.84
C HIS A 37 -4.77 7.21 9.15
N MET A 38 -6.01 7.69 9.09
CA MET A 38 -6.80 7.98 10.30
C MET A 38 -7.03 6.71 11.13
N ILE A 39 -7.52 5.63 10.52
CA ILE A 39 -7.83 4.38 11.21
C ILE A 39 -6.56 3.73 11.78
N VAL A 40 -5.45 3.74 11.05
CA VAL A 40 -4.17 3.18 11.54
C VAL A 40 -3.65 3.97 12.73
N CYS A 41 -3.70 5.30 12.68
CA CYS A 41 -3.26 6.14 13.81
C CYS A 41 -4.14 5.93 15.05
N LEU A 42 -5.46 5.94 14.85
CA LEU A 42 -6.45 5.69 15.90
C LEU A 42 -6.26 4.32 16.56
N GLY A 43 -6.15 3.26 15.75
CA GLY A 43 -5.97 1.90 16.23
C GLY A 43 -4.65 1.73 16.99
N SER A 44 -3.57 2.35 16.49
CA SER A 44 -2.26 2.32 17.17
C SER A 44 -2.31 3.06 18.52
N ALA A 45 -2.98 4.20 18.60
CA ALA A 45 -3.18 4.91 19.86
C ALA A 45 -3.99 4.10 20.86
N LEU A 46 -5.08 3.45 20.41
CA LEU A 46 -5.86 2.54 21.24
C LEU A 46 -5.01 1.37 21.76
N MET A 47 -4.24 0.73 20.89
CA MET A 47 -3.36 -0.39 21.29
C MET A 47 -2.31 0.04 22.32
N MET A 48 -1.75 1.25 22.20
CA MET A 48 -0.84 1.78 23.21
C MET A 48 -1.55 2.04 24.55
N ILE A 49 -2.77 2.60 24.52
CA ILE A 49 -3.57 2.81 25.74
C ILE A 49 -3.88 1.49 26.43
N VAL A 50 -4.30 0.47 25.66
CA VAL A 50 -4.53 -0.89 26.18
C VAL A 50 -3.23 -1.46 26.75
N SER A 51 -2.11 -1.29 26.07
CA SER A 51 -0.81 -1.78 26.53
C SER A 51 -0.38 -1.16 27.87
N ALA A 52 -0.57 0.16 28.01
CA ALA A 52 -0.11 0.91 29.18
C ALA A 52 -1.07 0.83 30.38
N PHE A 53 -2.38 0.70 30.14
CA PHE A 53 -3.39 0.84 31.19
C PHE A 53 -4.39 -0.33 31.29
N GLY A 54 -4.39 -1.27 30.34
CA GLY A 54 -5.38 -2.35 30.27
C GLY A 54 -5.16 -3.52 31.22
N PHE A 55 -4.00 -3.60 31.89
CA PHE A 55 -3.60 -4.74 32.73
C PHE A 55 -3.41 -4.36 34.21
N GLN A 56 -3.97 -3.24 34.67
CA GLN A 56 -3.77 -2.77 36.05
C GLN A 56 -4.31 -3.75 37.11
N ASP A 57 -5.36 -4.52 36.79
CA ASP A 57 -5.98 -5.46 37.72
C ASP A 57 -5.08 -6.66 38.09
N VAL A 58 -4.16 -7.03 37.19
CA VAL A 58 -3.20 -8.13 37.39
C VAL A 58 -1.81 -7.63 37.81
N ALA A 59 -1.58 -6.31 37.83
CA ALA A 59 -0.31 -5.70 38.21
C ALA A 59 0.04 -5.90 39.70
N HIS A 60 -0.95 -6.25 40.53
CA HIS A 60 -0.77 -6.46 41.97
C HIS A 60 -0.59 -7.93 42.37
N VAL A 61 -0.55 -8.84 41.38
CA VAL A 61 -0.34 -10.27 41.63
C VAL A 61 1.17 -10.54 41.82
N PRO A 62 1.61 -11.18 42.91
CA PRO A 62 3.00 -11.59 43.07
C PRO A 62 3.48 -12.47 41.90
N ASP A 63 4.72 -12.31 41.47
CA ASP A 63 5.35 -13.01 40.34
C ASP A 63 4.78 -12.72 38.92
N VAL A 64 3.94 -11.69 38.76
CA VAL A 64 3.49 -11.24 37.43
C VAL A 64 4.27 -10.02 36.99
N ASP A 65 5.18 -10.20 36.03
CA ASP A 65 5.91 -9.11 35.40
C ASP A 65 5.15 -8.61 34.15
N LEU A 66 4.65 -7.38 34.20
CA LEU A 66 3.90 -6.76 33.10
C LEU A 66 4.85 -5.93 32.25
N ASP A 67 4.93 -6.25 30.95
CA ASP A 67 5.66 -5.46 29.96
C ASP A 67 4.70 -4.77 28.96
N PRO A 68 4.34 -3.50 29.22
CA PRO A 68 3.58 -2.64 28.30
C PRO A 68 4.25 -2.42 26.94
N SER A 69 5.50 -2.82 26.74
CA SER A 69 6.16 -2.70 25.44
C SER A 69 5.70 -3.78 24.47
N ARG A 70 5.17 -4.91 24.96
CA ARG A 70 4.85 -6.08 24.12
C ARG A 70 3.71 -5.81 23.15
N VAL A 71 2.56 -5.29 23.63
CA VAL A 71 1.42 -5.01 22.73
C VAL A 71 1.77 -3.88 21.77
N ALA A 72 2.46 -2.84 22.25
CA ALA A 72 2.96 -1.75 21.40
C ALA A 72 3.91 -2.26 20.30
N ALA A 73 4.83 -3.17 20.60
CA ALA A 73 5.75 -3.78 19.63
C ALA A 73 5.00 -4.59 18.56
N GLN A 74 3.91 -5.27 18.91
CA GLN A 74 3.10 -6.01 17.95
C GLN A 74 2.40 -5.12 16.93
N VAL A 75 2.08 -3.87 17.28
CA VAL A 75 1.56 -2.90 16.30
C VAL A 75 2.59 -2.63 15.20
N VAL A 76 3.86 -2.41 15.58
CA VAL A 76 4.95 -2.15 14.62
C VAL A 76 5.14 -3.34 13.69
N SER A 77 5.11 -4.56 14.23
CA SER A 77 5.18 -5.80 13.46
C SER A 77 3.98 -5.97 12.51
N GLY A 78 2.75 -5.76 13.03
CA GLY A 78 1.52 -5.91 12.26
C GLY A 78 1.40 -4.95 11.08
N ILE A 79 1.86 -3.71 11.23
CA ILE A 79 1.90 -2.75 10.12
C ILE A 79 2.93 -3.14 9.05
N GLY A 80 4.02 -3.81 9.43
CA GLY A 80 4.97 -4.40 8.50
C GLY A 80 4.30 -5.37 7.52
N PHE A 81 3.38 -6.21 8.02
CA PHE A 81 2.59 -7.12 7.18
C PHE A 81 1.66 -6.38 6.20
N LEU A 82 0.93 -5.36 6.66
CA LEU A 82 0.09 -4.53 5.78
C LEU A 82 0.92 -3.76 4.74
N GLY A 83 2.11 -3.32 5.13
CA GLY A 83 3.09 -2.68 4.25
C GLY A 83 3.55 -3.61 3.12
N ALA A 84 3.91 -4.85 3.46
CA ALA A 84 4.25 -5.88 2.47
C ALA A 84 3.08 -6.16 1.51
N GLY A 85 1.85 -6.25 2.04
CA GLY A 85 0.64 -6.41 1.23
C GLY A 85 0.43 -5.27 0.24
N THR A 86 0.68 -4.03 0.67
CA THR A 86 0.58 -2.83 -0.19
C THR A 86 1.59 -2.89 -1.34
N ILE A 87 2.84 -3.28 -1.07
CA ILE A 87 3.89 -3.43 -2.09
C ILE A 87 3.52 -4.51 -3.11
N LEU A 88 3.03 -5.67 -2.65
CA LEU A 88 2.66 -6.78 -3.52
C LEU A 88 1.42 -6.49 -4.37
N PHE A 89 0.47 -5.71 -3.84
CA PHE A 89 -0.74 -5.33 -4.56
C PHE A 89 -0.43 -4.35 -5.72
N LEU A 90 0.52 -3.42 -5.50
CA LEU A 90 0.95 -2.43 -6.49
C LEU A 90 2.05 -2.95 -7.43
N LYS A 91 1.83 -4.11 -8.09
CA LYS A 91 2.84 -4.76 -8.95
C LYS A 91 3.47 -3.85 -10.02
N ASN A 92 2.70 -2.90 -10.56
CA ASN A 92 3.16 -1.95 -11.58
C ASN A 92 3.61 -0.60 -11.00
N GLU A 93 3.42 -0.35 -9.70
CA GLU A 93 3.74 0.90 -9.00
C GLU A 93 4.50 0.63 -7.68
N VAL A 94 5.50 -0.26 -7.74
CA VAL A 94 6.23 -0.75 -6.55
C VAL A 94 6.79 0.39 -5.68
N VAL A 95 7.32 1.46 -6.29
CA VAL A 95 7.82 2.66 -5.57
C VAL A 95 6.71 3.35 -4.77
N LYS A 96 5.51 3.45 -5.35
CA LYS A 96 4.33 4.00 -4.67
C LYS A 96 3.90 3.08 -3.52
N GLY A 97 3.97 1.76 -3.73
CA GLY A 97 3.73 0.77 -2.68
C GLY A 97 4.70 0.89 -1.50
N LEU A 98 6.01 1.02 -1.78
CA LEU A 98 7.06 1.21 -0.76
C LEU A 98 6.83 2.47 0.07
N THR A 99 6.61 3.61 -0.58
CA THR A 99 6.41 4.86 0.14
C THR A 99 5.03 4.92 0.83
N THR A 100 4.02 4.19 0.35
CA THR A 100 2.75 4.00 1.09
C THR A 100 2.99 3.18 2.35
N ALA A 101 3.71 2.06 2.25
CA ALA A 101 4.04 1.22 3.39
C ALA A 101 4.83 2.00 4.47
N ALA A 102 5.84 2.77 4.06
CA ALA A 102 6.59 3.65 4.96
C ALA A 102 5.70 4.72 5.62
N GLY A 103 4.73 5.28 4.88
CA GLY A 103 3.76 6.23 5.41
C GLY A 103 2.86 5.61 6.49
N LEU A 104 2.30 4.43 6.24
CA LEU A 104 1.48 3.69 7.20
C LEU A 104 2.28 3.32 8.46
N TRP A 105 3.52 2.87 8.28
CA TRP A 105 4.43 2.56 9.39
C TRP A 105 4.69 3.79 10.28
N THR A 106 4.97 4.93 9.65
CA THR A 106 5.24 6.17 10.38
C THR A 106 4.01 6.68 11.13
N VAL A 107 2.82 6.62 10.50
CA VAL A 107 1.57 7.05 11.14
C VAL A 107 1.16 6.12 12.28
N ALA A 108 1.44 4.82 12.19
CA ALA A 108 1.28 3.92 13.33
C ALA A 108 2.17 4.33 14.52
N GLY A 109 3.43 4.69 14.25
CA GLY A 109 4.33 5.25 15.27
C GLY A 109 3.82 6.54 15.90
N ILE A 110 3.25 7.46 15.10
CA ILE A 110 2.58 8.68 15.60
C ILE A 110 1.42 8.31 16.53
N GLY A 111 0.59 7.34 16.15
CA GLY A 111 -0.52 6.85 16.97
C GLY A 111 -0.04 6.26 18.30
N LEU A 112 1.01 5.43 18.28
CA LEU A 112 1.65 4.90 19.50
C LEU A 112 2.17 6.03 20.40
N ALA A 113 2.83 7.04 19.83
CA ALA A 113 3.32 8.19 20.58
C ALA A 113 2.18 8.97 21.25
N VAL A 114 1.08 9.26 20.54
CA VAL A 114 -0.10 9.92 21.11
C VAL A 114 -0.76 9.05 22.18
N GLY A 115 -0.93 7.76 21.93
CA GLY A 115 -1.49 6.81 22.89
C GLY A 115 -0.66 6.69 24.17
N GLY A 116 0.66 6.89 24.08
CA GLY A 116 1.59 6.93 25.20
C GLY A 116 1.68 8.31 25.89
N GLY A 117 1.03 9.33 25.36
CA GLY A 117 1.05 10.70 25.91
C GLY A 117 2.22 11.57 25.40
N LEU A 118 3.00 11.10 24.43
CA LEU A 118 4.14 11.82 23.83
C LEU A 118 3.67 12.78 22.72
N TYR A 119 2.81 13.74 23.06
CA TYR A 119 2.17 14.64 22.08
C TYR A 119 3.16 15.51 21.30
N ILE A 120 4.22 16.01 21.95
CA ILE A 120 5.24 16.83 21.31
C ILE A 120 6.01 16.00 20.26
N ALA A 121 6.40 14.78 20.62
CA ALA A 121 7.09 13.88 19.70
C ALA A 121 6.20 13.51 18.50
N ALA A 122 4.91 13.22 18.76
CA ALA A 122 3.93 12.97 17.72
C ALA A 122 3.78 14.18 16.77
N GLY A 123 3.64 15.39 17.31
CA GLY A 123 3.53 16.62 16.53
C GLY A 123 4.76 16.91 15.68
N ILE A 124 5.97 16.85 16.25
CA ILE A 124 7.23 17.04 15.52
C ILE A 124 7.34 16.01 14.39
N THR A 125 7.03 14.74 14.67
CA THR A 125 7.09 13.67 13.67
C THR A 125 6.09 13.92 12.54
N THR A 126 4.84 14.28 12.86
CA THR A 126 3.84 14.64 11.84
C THR A 126 4.31 15.81 10.98
N SER A 127 4.85 16.87 11.58
CA SER A 127 5.38 18.02 10.84
C SER A 127 6.53 17.63 9.91
N LEU A 128 7.50 16.84 10.39
CA LEU A 128 8.63 16.37 9.58
C LEU A 128 8.16 15.49 8.43
N VAL A 129 7.21 14.57 8.68
CA VAL A 129 6.60 13.75 7.62
C VAL A 129 5.96 14.63 6.57
N LEU A 130 5.11 15.58 6.95
CA LEU A 130 4.47 16.49 6.00
C LEU A 130 5.50 17.29 5.19
N ILE A 131 6.55 17.79 5.82
CA ILE A 131 7.65 18.48 5.13
C ILE A 131 8.29 17.55 4.10
N ILE A 132 8.63 16.31 4.48
CA ILE A 132 9.22 15.33 3.55
C ILE A 132 8.28 15.06 2.38
N LEU A 133 6.97 14.90 2.63
CA LEU A 133 5.99 14.63 1.58
C LEU A 133 5.78 15.81 0.61
N VAL A 134 5.83 17.04 1.13
CA VAL A 134 5.68 18.25 0.34
C VAL A 134 6.97 18.59 -0.42
N LEU A 135 8.14 18.44 0.20
CA LEU A 135 9.43 18.77 -0.41
C LEU A 135 9.81 17.74 -1.49
N VAL A 136 9.59 16.46 -1.18
CA VAL A 136 9.76 15.34 -2.12
C VAL A 136 8.45 15.13 -2.89
N LYS A 137 7.84 16.23 -3.37
CA LYS A 137 6.71 16.11 -4.28
C LYS A 137 7.21 15.35 -5.50
N PRO A 138 6.65 14.19 -5.85
CA PRO A 138 7.09 13.48 -7.03
C PRO A 138 6.87 14.44 -8.20
N TYR A 139 7.97 14.80 -8.88
CA TYR A 139 7.95 15.51 -10.15
C TYR A 139 7.27 14.60 -11.19
N LYS A 140 5.95 14.44 -11.11
CA LYS A 140 5.10 13.91 -12.18
C LYS A 140 4.96 15.00 -13.25
N LYS A 141 6.08 15.58 -13.71
CA LYS A 141 6.09 16.33 -14.97
C LYS A 141 6.03 15.31 -16.10
N LYS A 142 4.81 15.08 -16.58
CA LYS A 142 4.49 14.99 -18.02
C LYS A 142 5.04 13.82 -18.85
N PHE A 143 5.69 12.81 -18.26
CA PHE A 143 6.35 11.72 -19.01
C PHE A 143 5.71 10.32 -18.95
N SER A 144 4.55 10.15 -18.31
CA SER A 144 3.78 8.92 -18.46
C SER A 144 2.53 9.20 -19.29
N LYS A 145 2.73 9.34 -20.61
CA LYS A 145 1.64 8.99 -21.53
C LYS A 145 1.26 7.54 -21.20
N PRO A 146 -0.02 7.18 -21.03
CA PRO A 146 -0.39 5.77 -20.97
C PRO A 146 0.23 5.11 -22.19
N LYS A 147 1.20 4.21 -21.99
CA LYS A 147 1.78 3.45 -23.10
C LYS A 147 0.60 2.65 -23.67
N PRO A 148 0.16 2.91 -24.91
CA PRO A 148 -0.99 2.23 -25.46
C PRO A 148 -0.67 0.74 -25.46
N ILE A 149 -1.40 -0.02 -24.66
CA ILE A 149 -1.44 -1.47 -24.78
C ILE A 149 -2.05 -1.71 -26.17
N ARG A 150 -1.24 -2.13 -27.13
CA ARG A 150 -1.72 -2.47 -28.46
C ARG A 150 -2.32 -3.87 -28.40
N GLU A 151 -3.65 -3.92 -28.35
CA GLU A 151 -4.41 -5.15 -28.49
C GLU A 151 -4.57 -5.45 -29.98
N ILE A 152 -4.21 -6.67 -30.40
CA ILE A 152 -4.45 -7.14 -31.77
C ILE A 152 -5.41 -8.32 -31.64
N THR A 153 -6.63 -8.12 -32.10
CA THR A 153 -7.64 -9.18 -32.19
C THR A 153 -7.47 -9.89 -33.52
N ILE A 154 -7.12 -11.17 -33.49
CA ILE A 154 -7.03 -12.00 -34.70
C ILE A 154 -8.28 -12.88 -34.72
N LYS A 155 -9.13 -12.67 -35.73
CA LYS A 155 -10.29 -13.54 -35.99
C LYS A 155 -9.81 -14.73 -36.81
N THR A 156 -10.11 -15.94 -36.35
CA THR A 156 -9.68 -17.16 -37.05
C THR A 156 -10.84 -18.14 -37.12
N ASP A 157 -11.03 -18.77 -38.28
CA ASP A 157 -12.06 -19.79 -38.46
C ASP A 157 -11.73 -21.05 -37.64
N VAL A 158 -12.77 -21.72 -37.15
CA VAL A 158 -12.64 -22.89 -36.26
C VAL A 158 -12.06 -24.06 -37.06
N GLY A 159 -10.80 -24.43 -36.81
CA GLY A 159 -10.15 -25.61 -37.41
C GLY A 159 -8.66 -25.45 -37.69
N ASN A 160 -8.20 -24.22 -37.93
CA ASN A 160 -6.78 -23.89 -37.98
C ASN A 160 -6.40 -23.15 -36.70
N SER A 161 -5.62 -23.78 -35.83
CA SER A 161 -4.99 -23.08 -34.70
C SER A 161 -3.72 -22.37 -35.23
N PRO A 162 -3.74 -21.04 -35.50
CA PRO A 162 -2.57 -20.35 -36.01
C PRO A 162 -1.59 -20.01 -34.89
N VAL A 163 -1.81 -20.52 -33.67
CA VAL A 163 -1.01 -20.24 -32.47
C VAL A 163 0.47 -20.53 -32.72
N MET A 164 0.79 -21.65 -33.38
CA MET A 164 2.18 -22.01 -33.71
C MET A 164 2.84 -21.06 -34.74
N GLN A 165 2.09 -20.57 -35.73
CA GLN A 165 2.60 -19.61 -36.72
C GLN A 165 2.77 -18.21 -36.13
N ILE A 166 1.87 -17.83 -35.21
CA ILE A 166 1.97 -16.56 -34.49
C ILE A 166 3.16 -16.61 -33.52
N GLU A 167 3.44 -17.75 -32.89
CA GLU A 167 4.60 -17.92 -32.02
C GLU A 167 5.92 -17.80 -32.78
N SER A 168 6.03 -18.39 -33.98
CA SER A 168 7.24 -18.32 -34.80
C SER A 168 7.52 -16.90 -35.31
N ILE A 169 6.50 -16.20 -35.81
CA ILE A 169 6.63 -14.80 -36.25
C ILE A 169 6.97 -13.87 -35.08
N THR A 170 6.38 -14.10 -33.90
CA THR A 170 6.60 -13.23 -32.73
C THR A 170 8.02 -13.39 -32.15
N ARG A 171 8.58 -14.61 -32.20
CA ARG A 171 10.00 -14.87 -31.85
C ARG A 171 10.96 -14.14 -32.78
N GLN A 172 10.68 -14.11 -34.07
CA GLN A 172 11.51 -13.43 -35.07
C GLN A 172 11.61 -11.91 -34.80
N TYR A 173 10.56 -11.30 -34.23
CA TYR A 173 10.52 -9.88 -33.88
C TYR A 173 10.83 -9.56 -32.40
N ASN A 174 11.36 -10.53 -31.63
CA ASN A 174 11.79 -10.37 -30.23
C ASN A 174 10.70 -9.79 -29.29
N MET A 175 9.44 -10.19 -29.51
CA MET A 175 8.31 -9.81 -28.66
C MET A 175 7.96 -10.96 -27.71
N GLU A 176 7.56 -10.64 -26.47
CA GLU A 176 7.13 -11.64 -25.48
C GLU A 176 5.63 -11.53 -25.22
N PHE A 177 4.94 -12.67 -25.25
CA PHE A 177 3.52 -12.74 -24.93
C PHE A 177 3.32 -12.55 -23.43
N THR A 178 2.38 -11.69 -23.04
CA THR A 178 2.01 -11.55 -21.63
C THR A 178 0.76 -12.36 -21.29
N GLN A 179 -0.19 -12.47 -22.23
CA GLN A 179 -1.39 -13.27 -22.06
C GLN A 179 -2.06 -13.53 -23.42
N ILE A 180 -2.47 -14.78 -23.66
CA ILE A 180 -3.31 -15.19 -24.80
C ILE A 180 -4.68 -15.52 -24.22
N VAL A 181 -5.74 -14.84 -24.68
CA VAL A 181 -7.12 -15.11 -24.25
C VAL A 181 -7.91 -15.53 -25.48
N ILE A 182 -8.34 -16.79 -25.50
CA ILE A 182 -9.19 -17.32 -26.57
C ILE A 182 -10.63 -17.13 -26.13
N GLN A 183 -11.40 -16.32 -26.87
CA GLN A 183 -12.84 -16.17 -26.66
C GLN A 183 -13.60 -16.78 -27.84
N LYS A 184 -14.60 -17.61 -27.55
CA LYS A 184 -15.52 -18.12 -28.56
C LYS A 184 -16.42 -16.95 -29.01
N ALA A 185 -16.55 -16.70 -30.31
CA ALA A 185 -17.39 -15.62 -30.82
C ALA A 185 -18.87 -16.04 -30.85
N ASP A 186 -19.80 -15.09 -30.72
CA ASP A 186 -21.26 -15.32 -30.69
C ASP A 186 -21.84 -15.93 -31.99
N LYS A 187 -21.08 -16.02 -33.09
CA LYS A 187 -21.48 -16.72 -34.31
C LYS A 187 -20.89 -18.12 -34.32
N ALA A 188 -21.76 -19.12 -34.51
CA ALA A 188 -21.53 -20.56 -34.32
C ALA A 188 -20.30 -21.18 -35.02
N ASP A 189 -19.63 -20.50 -35.95
CA ASP A 189 -18.49 -21.02 -36.72
C ASP A 189 -17.20 -20.19 -36.64
N THR A 190 -17.05 -19.26 -35.67
CA THR A 190 -15.82 -18.42 -35.56
C THR A 190 -15.25 -18.37 -34.15
N ASN A 191 -13.92 -18.47 -34.02
CA ASN A 191 -13.20 -18.21 -32.77
C ASN A 191 -12.52 -16.83 -32.83
N ASN A 192 -12.71 -16.01 -31.80
CA ASN A 192 -11.96 -14.76 -31.65
C ASN A 192 -10.74 -15.01 -30.75
N ILE A 193 -9.55 -15.04 -31.33
CA ILE A 193 -8.31 -15.13 -30.55
C ILE A 193 -7.84 -13.71 -30.22
N LEU A 194 -8.00 -13.31 -28.96
CA LEU A 194 -7.48 -12.06 -28.44
C LEU A 194 -6.05 -12.28 -27.94
N ILE A 195 -5.07 -11.71 -28.64
CA ILE A 195 -3.68 -11.77 -28.23
C ILE A 195 -3.26 -10.39 -27.74
N ARG A 196 -2.96 -10.30 -26.44
CA ARG A 196 -2.49 -9.06 -25.84
C ARG A 196 -0.96 -9.06 -25.80
N PHE A 197 -0.36 -8.17 -26.57
CA PHE A 197 1.09 -8.00 -26.63
C PHE A 197 1.55 -6.98 -25.58
N LYS A 198 2.68 -7.26 -24.91
CA LYS A 198 3.45 -6.28 -24.14
C LYS A 198 4.88 -6.30 -24.68
N LYS A 199 5.43 -5.13 -25.00
CA LYS A 199 6.81 -5.06 -25.50
C LYS A 199 7.77 -5.58 -24.42
N LYS A 200 8.63 -6.54 -24.79
CA LYS A 200 9.71 -7.07 -23.93
C LYS A 200 10.60 -5.89 -23.50
N GLN A 201 10.58 -5.58 -22.22
CA GLN A 201 11.37 -4.50 -21.66
C GLN A 201 12.77 -5.05 -21.44
N HIS A 202 13.76 -4.58 -22.20
CA HIS A 202 15.16 -4.78 -21.84
C HIS A 202 15.33 -4.24 -20.42
N ARG A 203 15.55 -5.16 -19.48
CA ARG A 203 15.77 -4.88 -18.07
C ARG A 203 17.17 -4.29 -17.97
N ASN A 204 17.32 -3.00 -18.26
CA ASN A 204 18.54 -2.30 -17.90
C ASN A 204 18.55 -2.23 -16.38
N HIS A 205 19.46 -3.01 -15.80
CA HIS A 205 19.94 -2.79 -14.44
C HIS A 205 20.37 -1.33 -14.32
N TYR A 206 19.58 -0.53 -13.64
CA TYR A 206 20.11 0.62 -12.91
C TYR A 206 19.69 0.43 -11.46
N CYS A 207 20.69 -0.01 -10.69
CA CYS A 207 20.80 0.38 -9.30
C CYS A 207 20.70 1.90 -9.21
N ILE A 208 19.95 2.38 -8.23
CA ILE A 208 20.25 3.40 -7.20
C ILE A 208 18.92 3.75 -6.54
#